data_AF-A0A4Q5YTS8-F1
#
_entry.id   AF-A0A4Q5YTS8-F1
#
_cell.length_a   1.000
_cell.length_b   1.000
_cell.length_c   1.000
_cell.angle_alpha   90.00
_cell.angle_beta   90.00
_cell.angle_gamma   90.00
#
_symmetry.space_group_name_H-M   'P 1'
#
loop_
_entity.id
_entity.type
_entity.pdbx_description
1 polymer ?
#
loop_
_entity_poly.entity_id
_entity_poly.type
_entity_poly.pdbx_seq_one_letter_code
_entity_poly.pdbx_strand_id
1 'polypeptide(L)' 'AGIYPKVEDAMQAMGQGFDAEYNPDPEKVPVYAKRYEQYKAFGNYIEGQTTQPQTSNIEPQTQLETIA' A
#
# COMPACT_ATOMS: atom_id res chain seq x y z
N ALA A 1 0.32 -34.28 8.54
CA ALA A 1 -0.22 -33.29 9.49
C ALA A 1 -0.42 -33.97 10.84
N GLY A 2 -0.10 -33.32 11.96
CA GLY A 2 -0.35 -33.88 13.30
C GLY A 2 0.89 -34.26 14.15
N ILE A 3 2.10 -33.83 13.77
CA ILE A 3 3.30 -34.02 14.63
C ILE A 3 3.38 -32.94 15.72
N TYR A 4 2.88 -31.73 15.43
CA TYR A 4 2.81 -30.62 16.37
C TYR A 4 1.36 -30.13 16.50
N PRO A 5 0.84 -29.96 17.73
CA PRO A 5 -0.55 -29.56 17.96
C PRO A 5 -0.80 -28.08 17.66
N LYS A 6 0.24 -27.24 17.66
CA LYS A 6 0.16 -25.82 17.31
C LYS A 6 1.27 -25.41 16.35
N VAL A 7 1.06 -24.27 15.68
CA VAL A 7 2.02 -23.71 14.71
C VAL A 7 3.30 -23.27 15.44
N GLU A 8 3.19 -22.74 16.64
CA GLU A 8 4.30 -22.31 17.49
C GLU A 8 5.19 -23.49 17.89
N ASP A 9 4.59 -24.64 18.21
CA ASP A 9 5.32 -25.86 18.55
C ASP A 9 6.11 -26.38 17.33
N ALA A 10 5.53 -26.27 16.14
CA ALA A 10 6.19 -26.59 14.88
C ALA A 10 7.32 -25.59 14.56
N MET A 11 7.12 -24.30 14.83
CA MET A 11 8.13 -23.25 14.66
C MET A 11 9.31 -23.43 15.63
N GLN A 12 9.07 -23.82 16.88
CA GLN A 12 10.16 -24.13 17.83
C GLN A 12 10.95 -25.37 17.43
N ALA A 13 10.27 -26.41 16.94
CA ALA A 13 10.91 -27.67 16.62
C ALA A 13 11.60 -27.70 15.23
N MET A 14 11.19 -26.82 14.31
CA MET A 14 11.73 -26.77 12.94
C MET A 14 12.45 -25.47 12.61
N GLY A 15 12.27 -24.41 13.40
CA GLY A 15 12.85 -23.10 13.14
C GLY A 15 14.23 -22.93 13.77
N GLN A 16 15.18 -22.43 12.99
CA GLN A 16 16.53 -22.06 13.45
C GLN A 16 16.59 -20.72 14.21
N GLY A 17 15.44 -20.20 14.66
CA GLY A 17 15.31 -18.81 15.14
C GLY A 17 15.40 -17.79 14.00
N PHE A 18 15.70 -16.53 14.35
CA PHE A 18 16.01 -15.46 13.40
C PHE A 18 17.52 -15.29 13.29
N ASP A 19 18.02 -15.09 12.07
CA ASP A 19 19.45 -14.85 11.84
C ASP A 19 19.92 -13.53 12.50
N ALA A 20 19.03 -12.56 12.66
CA ALA A 20 19.29 -11.30 13.35
C ALA A 20 18.01 -10.70 13.96
N GLU A 21 18.18 -10.03 15.10
CA GLU A 21 17.14 -9.22 15.74
C GLU A 21 17.51 -7.74 15.63
N TYR A 22 16.57 -6.92 15.17
CA TYR A 22 16.76 -5.49 15.01
C TYR A 22 15.99 -4.73 16.08
N ASN A 23 16.71 -3.95 16.87
CA ASN A 23 16.14 -3.12 17.92
C ASN A 23 15.93 -1.69 17.42
N PRO A 24 14.92 -0.96 17.95
CA PRO A 24 14.72 0.44 17.61
C PRO A 24 15.94 1.27 17.97
N ASP A 25 16.39 2.12 17.04
CA ASP A 25 17.38 3.17 17.29
C ASP A 25 16.63 4.47 17.67
N PRO A 26 16.72 4.92 18.94
CA PRO A 26 16.02 6.12 19.41
C PRO A 26 16.40 7.38 18.62
N GLU A 27 17.62 7.46 18.09
CA GLU A 27 18.08 8.63 17.32
C GLU A 27 17.37 8.75 15.97
N LYS A 28 16.87 7.63 15.42
CA LYS A 28 16.16 7.61 14.13
C LYS A 28 14.68 7.88 14.26
N VAL A 29 14.09 7.76 15.46
CA VAL A 29 12.67 8.02 15.72
C VAL A 29 12.20 9.36 15.15
N PRO A 30 12.85 10.52 15.44
CA PRO A 30 12.39 11.81 14.91
C PRO A 30 12.51 11.89 13.37
N VAL A 31 13.49 11.22 12.77
CA VAL A 31 13.70 11.19 11.32
C VAL A 31 12.55 10.46 10.63
N TYR A 32 12.18 9.28 11.13
CA TYR A 32 11.10 8.49 10.57
C TYR A 32 9.73 9.10 10.83
N ALA A 33 9.52 9.76 11.98
CA ALA A 33 8.30 10.51 12.25
C ALA A 33 8.08 11.60 11.18
N LYS A 34 9.11 12.40 10.87
CA LYS A 34 9.03 13.43 9.82
C LYS A 34 8.72 12.83 8.44
N ARG A 35 9.39 11.73 8.07
CA ARG A 35 9.17 11.05 6.78
C ARG A 35 7.77 10.47 6.67
N TYR A 36 7.23 9.97 7.76
CA TYR A 36 5.88 9.42 7.79
C TYR A 36 4.82 10.49 7.51
N GLU A 37 4.98 11.70 8.09
CA GLU A 37 4.10 12.83 7.76
C GLU A 37 4.17 13.22 6.28
N GLN A 38 5.38 13.23 5.69
CA GLN A 38 5.55 13.49 4.26
C GLN A 38 4.87 12.43 3.38
N TYR A 39 4.99 11.16 3.76
CA TYR A 39 4.33 10.07 3.06
C TYR A 39 2.80 10.19 3.09
N LYS A 40 2.21 10.52 4.24
CA LYS A 40 0.77 10.76 4.35
C LYS A 40 0.30 11.92 3.48
N ALA A 41 1.02 13.04 3.51
CA ALA A 41 0.71 14.20 2.67
C ALA A 41 0.75 13.84 1.18
N PHE A 42 1.74 13.05 0.77
CA PHE A 42 1.85 12.58 -0.60
C PHE A 42 0.71 11.62 -0.98
N GLY A 43 0.36 10.66 -0.10
CA GLY A 43 -0.77 9.76 -0.32
C GLY A 43 -2.08 10.51 -0.54
N ASN A 44 -2.40 11.46 0.35
CA ASN A 44 -3.59 12.30 0.24
C ASN A 44 -3.62 13.10 -1.08
N TYR A 45 -2.46 13.62 -1.51
CA TYR A 45 -2.35 14.31 -2.77
C TYR A 45 -2.71 13.39 -3.95
N ILE A 46 -2.13 12.19 -4.01
CA ILE A 46 -2.39 11.22 -5.09
C ILE A 46 -3.87 10.82 -5.09
N GLU A 47 -4.45 10.49 -3.94
CA GLU A 47 -5.87 10.14 -3.82
C GLU A 47 -6.77 11.26 -4.35
N GLY A 48 -6.45 12.51 -4.05
CA GLY A 48 -7.18 13.67 -4.58
C GLY A 48 -7.10 13.82 -6.10
N GLN A 49 -6.04 13.33 -6.74
CA GLN A 49 -5.90 13.34 -8.21
C GLN A 49 -6.58 12.13 -8.87
N THR A 50 -6.64 10.98 -8.19
CA THR A 50 -7.11 9.71 -8.78
C THR A 50 -8.57 9.39 -8.46
N THR A 51 -9.16 10.03 -7.45
CA THR A 51 -10.54 9.77 -6.99
C THR A 51 -11.57 10.75 -7.58
N GLN A 52 -11.15 11.73 -8.39
CA GLN A 52 -12.08 12.63 -9.09
C GLN A 52 -12.93 11.81 -10.08
N PRO A 53 -14.27 11.77 -9.96
CA PRO A 53 -15.11 11.23 -11.02
C PRO A 53 -14.86 12.07 -12.27
N GLN A 54 -14.31 11.44 -13.31
CA GLN A 54 -14.14 12.05 -14.62
C GLN A 54 -15.52 12.47 -15.14
N THR A 55 -15.94 13.72 -14.93
CA THR A 55 -16.97 14.34 -15.75
C THR A 55 -16.33 14.69 -17.08
N SER A 56 -16.15 13.69 -17.93
CA SER A 56 -15.78 13.90 -19.33
C SER A 56 -16.93 14.64 -20.01
N ASN A 57 -16.67 15.87 -20.44
CA ASN A 57 -17.53 16.61 -21.35
C ASN A 57 -17.74 15.77 -22.62
N ILE A 58 -18.91 15.13 -22.76
CA ILE A 58 -19.34 14.58 -24.04
C ILE A 58 -19.98 15.72 -24.82
N GLU A 59 -19.18 16.39 -25.66
CA GLU A 59 -19.73 17.18 -26.77
C GLU A 59 -20.23 16.20 -27.85
N PRO A 60 -21.50 16.24 -28.27
CA PRO A 60 -21.98 15.40 -29.36
C PRO A 60 -21.52 15.98 -30.70
N GLN A 61 -20.39 15.50 -31.21
CA GLN A 61 -19.94 15.73 -32.58
C GLN A 61 -20.15 14.46 -33.40
N THR A 62 -21.24 14.40 -34.15
CA THR A 62 -21.37 13.79 -35.51
C THR A 62 -22.82 13.91 -35.96
N GLN A 63 -23.18 15.08 -36.49
CA GLN A 63 -24.13 15.13 -37.60
C GLN A 63 -23.32 14.91 -38.89
N LEU A 64 -23.93 14.20 -39.85
CA LEU A 64 -23.53 13.96 -41.24
C LEU A 64 -22.89 12.58 -41.52
N GLU A 65 -23.77 11.65 -41.91
CA GLU A 65 -23.68 10.65 -42.99
C GLU A 65 -24.64 9.49 -42.61
N THR A 66 -25.87 9.42 -43.12
CA THR A 66 -26.12 8.87 -44.46
C THR A 66 -27.56 9.17 -44.88
N ILE A 67 -27.71 9.95 -45.95
CA ILE A 67 -28.85 9.89 -46.87
C ILE A 67 -28.45 8.92 -47.99
N ALA A 68 -29.10 7.75 -48.05
CA ALA A 68 -29.32 6.93 -49.24
C ALA A 68 -30.40 5.89 -48.91
#